data_AF-A0AAP8U2X0-F1
#
_entry.id   AF-A0AAP8U2X0-F1
#
_cell.length_a   1.000
_cell.length_b   1.000
_cell.length_c   1.000
_cell.angle_alpha   90.00
_cell.angle_beta   90.00
_cell.angle_gamma   90.00
#
_symmetry.space_group_name_H-M   'P 1'
#
loop_
_entity.id
_entity.type
_entity.pdbx_description
1 polymer ?
#
loop_
_entity_poly.entity_id
_entity_poly.type
_entity_poly.pdbx_seq_one_letter_code
_entity_poly.pdbx_strand_id
1 'polypeptide(L)'
;MDNLTARRNLTTNQQLMVNVEFDKRKKSKVIAYLLLIFLGTIGGHRFYSGDTGIAIGMIVVGIISWFLLFIPIAVWAIIDVFLIGKRIDKLNEQLETTIIQKVKMINIVTTT
;
A
#
# COMPACT_ATOMS: atom_id res chain seq x y z
N MET A 1 10.74 -14.35 4.03
CA MET A 1 12.08 -13.88 4.43
C MET A 1 11.87 -12.58 5.15
N ASP A 2 12.29 -12.45 6.41
CA ASP A 2 12.18 -11.16 7.11
C ASP A 2 13.01 -10.09 6.39
N ASN A 3 12.37 -8.96 6.11
CA ASN A 3 12.99 -7.75 5.56
C ASN A 3 14.19 -7.29 6.41
N LEU A 4 14.11 -7.46 7.73
CA LEU A 4 15.17 -7.16 8.69
C LEU A 4 16.47 -7.93 8.38
N THR A 5 16.37 -9.24 8.08
CA THR A 5 17.52 -10.07 7.71
C THR A 5 18.06 -9.67 6.36
N ALA A 6 17.19 -9.31 5.42
CA ALA A 6 17.60 -8.87 4.09
C ALA A 6 18.39 -7.54 4.14
N ARG A 7 18.02 -6.61 5.03
CA ARG A 7 18.76 -5.35 5.26
C ARG A 7 20.10 -5.54 5.95
N ARG A 8 20.17 -6.43 6.95
CA ARG A 8 21.39 -6.69 7.73
C ARG A 8 22.55 -7.21 6.87
N ASN A 9 22.25 -7.85 5.74
CA ASN A 9 23.22 -8.39 4.81
C ASN A 9 23.68 -7.38 3.72
N LEU A 10 23.27 -6.11 3.79
CA LEU A 10 23.68 -5.05 2.86
C LEU A 10 24.82 -4.20 3.44
N THR A 11 25.67 -3.65 2.57
CA THR A 11 26.69 -2.66 2.97
C THR A 11 26.05 -1.33 3.39
N THR A 12 26.78 -0.47 4.11
CA THR A 12 26.27 0.82 4.59
C THR A 12 25.71 1.70 3.46
N ASN A 13 26.42 1.77 2.32
CA ASN A 13 25.97 2.53 1.14
C ASN A 13 24.69 1.95 0.54
N GLN A 14 24.56 0.61 0.51
CA GLN A 14 23.35 -0.07 0.05
C GLN A 14 22.17 0.17 0.99
N GLN A 15 22.37 0.12 2.30
CA GLN A 15 21.33 0.42 3.28
C GLN A 15 20.81 1.85 3.16
N LEU A 16 21.71 2.83 2.96
CA LEU A 16 21.33 4.22 2.73
C LEU A 16 20.50 4.38 1.45
N MET A 17 20.90 3.75 0.35
CA MET A 17 20.15 3.79 -0.90
C MET A 17 18.76 3.15 -0.75
N VAL A 18 18.67 2.00 -0.07
CA VAL A 18 17.38 1.35 0.23
C VAL A 18 16.48 2.26 1.07
N ASN A 19 17.03 2.90 2.11
CA ASN A 19 16.26 3.81 2.98
C ASN A 19 15.73 5.02 2.21
N VAL A 20 16.57 5.69 1.42
CA VAL A 20 16.16 6.86 0.62
C VAL A 20 15.05 6.49 -0.35
N GLU A 21 15.20 5.36 -1.03
CA GLU A 21 14.23 4.91 -2.02
C GLU A 21 12.93 4.42 -1.39
N PHE A 22 13.01 3.79 -0.22
CA PHE A 22 11.87 3.34 0.56
C PHE A 22 11.08 4.53 1.10
N ASP A 23 11.73 5.49 1.75
CA ASP A 23 11.08 6.68 2.31
C ASP A 23 10.41 7.53 1.24
N LYS A 24 10.99 7.62 0.03
CA LYS A 24 10.37 8.31 -1.10
C LYS A 24 9.08 7.66 -1.60
N ARG A 25 8.97 6.34 -1.50
CA ARG A 25 7.85 5.58 -2.11
C ARG A 25 6.86 4.97 -1.11
N LYS A 26 7.22 4.96 0.18
CA LYS A 26 6.39 4.46 1.26
C LYS A 26 5.02 5.14 1.24
N LYS A 27 3.97 4.32 1.32
CA LYS A 27 2.60 4.81 1.43
C LYS A 27 2.27 5.08 2.90
N SER A 28 1.63 6.21 3.16
CA SER A 28 1.25 6.62 4.52
C SER A 28 -0.12 6.06 4.88
N LYS A 29 -0.20 5.33 5.99
CA LYS A 29 -1.46 4.88 6.59
C LYS A 29 -2.36 6.05 6.93
N VAL A 30 -1.79 7.13 7.48
CA VAL A 30 -2.55 8.32 7.88
C VAL A 30 -3.25 8.94 6.68
N ILE A 31 -2.55 9.05 5.55
CA ILE A 31 -3.13 9.56 4.30
C ILE A 31 -4.23 8.61 3.79
N ALA A 32 -4.03 7.30 3.88
CA ALA A 32 -5.02 6.31 3.51
C ALA A 32 -6.30 6.40 4.36
N TYR A 33 -6.16 6.61 5.69
CA TYR A 33 -7.29 6.87 6.59
C TYR A 33 -7.96 8.23 6.35
N LEU A 34 -7.19 9.28 6.04
CA LEU A 34 -7.73 10.59 5.71
C LEU A 34 -8.59 10.51 4.44
N LEU A 35 -8.09 9.82 3.41
CA LEU A 35 -8.82 9.53 2.18
C LEU A 35 -10.07 8.70 2.45
N LEU A 36 -10.01 7.77 3.40
CA LEU A 36 -11.19 6.99 3.80
C LEU A 36 -12.24 7.87 4.48
N ILE A 37 -11.86 8.87 5.28
CA ILE A 37 -12.83 9.77 5.92
C ILE A 37 -13.43 10.76 4.92
N PHE A 38 -12.60 11.33 4.03
CA PHE A 38 -13.04 12.32 3.04
C PHE A 38 -13.74 11.71 1.81
N LEU A 39 -13.40 10.46 1.46
CA LEU A 39 -13.78 9.81 0.20
C LEU A 39 -14.41 8.42 0.42
N GLY A 40 -14.88 8.16 1.64
CA GLY A 40 -15.18 6.83 2.19
C GLY A 40 -16.22 6.00 1.44
N THR A 41 -17.31 6.60 0.99
CA THR A 41 -18.36 5.88 0.23
C THR A 41 -18.04 5.74 -1.26
N ILE A 42 -17.04 6.49 -1.75
CA ILE A 42 -16.68 6.59 -3.17
C ILE A 42 -15.44 5.73 -3.50
N GLY A 43 -14.87 5.00 -2.52
CA GLY A 43 -13.75 4.08 -2.75
C GLY A 43 -12.40 4.75 -3.05
N GLY A 44 -12.27 6.05 -2.76
CA GLY A 44 -11.09 6.85 -3.08
C GLY A 44 -9.78 6.39 -2.44
N HIS A 45 -9.86 5.84 -1.24
CA HIS A 45 -8.73 5.26 -0.51
C HIS A 45 -8.12 4.04 -1.20
N ARG A 46 -8.88 3.35 -2.07
CA ARG A 46 -8.37 2.23 -2.89
C ARG A 46 -7.58 2.69 -4.09
N PHE A 47 -7.86 3.87 -4.65
CA PHE A 47 -7.00 4.49 -5.67
C PHE A 47 -5.60 4.80 -5.13
N TYR A 48 -5.50 5.19 -3.86
CA TYR A 48 -4.20 5.44 -3.22
C TYR A 48 -3.35 4.17 -3.03
N SER A 49 -4.01 3.03 -2.83
CA SER A 49 -3.36 1.72 -2.67
C SER A 49 -2.93 1.09 -4.00
N GLY A 50 -3.24 1.71 -5.16
CA GLY A 50 -2.85 1.24 -6.49
C GLY A 50 -3.79 0.19 -7.09
N ASP A 51 -4.84 -0.22 -6.38
CA ASP A 51 -5.83 -1.20 -6.83
C ASP A 51 -6.99 -0.51 -7.58
N THR A 52 -6.67 0.20 -8.67
CA THR A 52 -7.64 1.00 -9.44
C THR A 52 -8.84 0.19 -9.94
N GLY A 53 -8.64 -1.06 -10.39
CA GLY A 53 -9.74 -1.93 -10.85
C GLY A 53 -10.73 -2.29 -9.74
N ILE A 54 -10.23 -2.52 -8.53
CA ILE A 54 -11.03 -2.81 -7.34
C ILE A 54 -11.71 -1.54 -6.81
N ALA A 55 -11.11 -0.37 -7.03
CA ALA A 55 -11.72 0.92 -6.69
C ALA A 55 -12.93 1.24 -7.59
N ILE A 56 -12.83 0.98 -8.89
CA ILE A 56 -13.93 1.17 -9.86
C ILE A 56 -15.12 0.24 -9.53
N GLY A 57 -14.86 -1.05 -9.26
CA GLY A 57 -15.93 -1.99 -8.87
C GLY A 57 -16.66 -1.54 -7.60
N MET A 58 -15.95 -0.91 -6.66
CA MET A 58 -16.54 -0.36 -5.45
C MET A 58 -17.45 0.84 -5.69
N ILE A 59 -17.08 1.75 -6.61
CA ILE A 59 -17.93 2.87 -6.99
C ILE A 59 -19.24 2.37 -7.59
N VAL A 60 -19.17 1.38 -8.49
CA VAL A 60 -20.35 0.78 -9.11
C VAL A 60 -21.25 0.13 -8.07
N VAL A 61 -20.69 -0.68 -7.15
CA VAL A 61 -21.44 -1.29 -6.05
C VAL A 61 -22.00 -0.24 -5.09
N GLY A 62 -21.25 0.84 -4.82
CA GLY A 62 -21.69 1.95 -3.97
C GLY A 62 -22.88 2.69 -4.57
N ILE A 63 -22.85 2.98 -5.87
CA ILE A 63 -23.96 3.62 -6.61
C ILE A 63 -25.21 2.71 -6.61
N ILE A 64 -25.04 1.41 -6.86
CA ILE A 64 -26.15 0.44 -6.82
C ILE A 64 -26.71 0.31 -5.40
N SER A 65 -25.84 0.28 -4.38
CA SER A 65 -26.25 0.16 -2.97
C SER A 65 -26.95 1.42 -2.45
N TRP A 66 -26.56 2.60 -2.94
CA TRP A 66 -27.20 3.88 -2.60
C TRP A 66 -28.68 3.93 -2.98
N PHE A 67 -29.07 3.24 -4.06
CA PHE A 67 -30.46 3.15 -4.49
C PHE A 67 -31.26 2.01 -3.83
N LEU A 68 -30.60 1.01 -3.21
CA LEU A 68 -31.27 -0.21 -2.73
C LEU A 68 -31.28 -0.39 -1.21
N LEU A 69 -30.18 -0.11 -0.47
CA LEU A 69 -30.06 -0.49 0.96
C LEU A 69 -29.05 0.41 1.71
N PHE A 70 -29.52 1.15 2.74
CA PHE A 70 -28.69 2.08 3.53
C PHE A 70 -27.87 1.41 4.67
N ILE A 71 -28.34 0.28 5.22
CA ILE A 71 -27.71 -0.41 6.38
C ILE A 71 -26.41 -1.17 6.03
N PRO A 72 -26.28 -1.88 4.89
CA PRO A 72 -25.07 -2.62 4.55
C PRO A 72 -23.82 -1.75 4.38
N ILE A 73 -23.99 -0.49 3.97
CA ILE A 73 -22.90 0.45 3.71
C ILE A 73 -22.14 0.78 4.99
N ALA A 74 -22.85 0.94 6.11
CA ALA A 74 -22.23 1.26 7.41
C ALA A 74 -21.37 0.08 7.93
N VAL A 75 -21.91 -1.15 7.87
CA VAL A 75 -21.17 -2.36 8.25
C VAL A 75 -19.93 -2.55 7.37
N TRP A 76 -20.09 -2.32 6.08
CA TRP A 76 -18.99 -2.40 5.12
C TRP A 76 -17.88 -1.37 5.40
N ALA A 77 -18.23 -0.12 5.68
CA ALA A 77 -17.27 0.94 5.99
C ALA A 77 -16.42 0.59 7.23
N ILE A 78 -17.03 -0.02 8.26
CA ILE A 78 -16.31 -0.49 9.46
C ILE A 78 -15.30 -1.58 9.10
N ILE A 79 -15.68 -2.56 8.28
CA ILE A 79 -14.77 -3.63 7.85
C ILE A 79 -13.58 -3.05 7.06
N ASP A 80 -13.83 -2.07 6.20
CA ASP A 80 -12.80 -1.49 5.33
C ASP A 80 -11.77 -0.64 6.11
N VAL A 81 -12.19 0.02 7.21
CA VAL A 81 -11.30 0.70 8.18
C VAL A 81 -10.25 -0.25 8.75
N PHE A 82 -10.61 -1.50 9.04
CA PHE A 82 -9.63 -2.49 9.55
C PHE A 82 -8.78 -3.10 8.44
N LEU A 83 -9.33 -3.22 7.22
CA LEU A 83 -8.62 -3.82 6.10
C LEU A 83 -7.52 -2.92 5.51
N ILE A 84 -7.75 -1.60 5.48
CA ILE A 84 -6.84 -0.65 4.84
C ILE A 84 -5.44 -0.65 5.47
N GLY A 85 -5.37 -0.72 6.80
CA GLY A 85 -4.10 -0.75 7.53
C GLY A 85 -3.23 -1.94 7.12
N LYS A 86 -3.83 -3.15 7.12
CA LYS A 86 -3.16 -4.39 6.69
C LYS A 86 -2.69 -4.32 5.24
N ARG A 87 -3.46 -3.65 4.38
CA ARG A 87 -3.14 -3.50 2.95
C ARG A 87 -1.94 -2.59 2.73
N ILE A 88 -1.92 -1.44 3.40
CA ILE A 88 -0.79 -0.50 3.33
C ILE A 88 0.50 -1.14 3.88
N ASP A 89 0.39 -1.95 4.93
CA ASP A 89 1.54 -2.71 5.45
C ASP A 89 2.11 -3.67 4.40
N LYS A 90 1.23 -4.46 3.77
CA LYS A 90 1.63 -5.40 2.72
C LYS A 90 2.28 -4.70 1.53
N LEU A 91 1.75 -3.54 1.11
CA LEU A 91 2.34 -2.75 0.02
C LEU A 91 3.72 -2.22 0.38
N ASN A 92 3.90 -1.73 1.61
CA ASN A 92 5.19 -1.23 2.07
C ASN A 92 6.22 -2.38 2.18
N GLU A 93 5.81 -3.55 2.67
CA GLU A 93 6.68 -4.74 2.76
C GLU A 93 7.12 -5.25 1.38
N GLN A 94 6.20 -5.28 0.40
CA GLN A 94 6.51 -5.64 -0.98
C GLN A 94 7.48 -4.63 -1.61
N LEU A 95 7.20 -3.33 -1.46
CA LEU A 95 8.04 -2.25 -1.95
C LEU A 95 9.47 -2.36 -1.40
N GLU A 96 9.60 -2.62 -0.11
CA GLU A 96 10.89 -2.82 0.55
C GLU A 96 11.67 -3.99 -0.04
N THR A 97 10.99 -5.12 -0.27
CA THR A 97 11.61 -6.31 -0.87
C THR A 97 12.08 -6.03 -2.30
N THR A 98 11.27 -5.35 -3.11
CA THR A 98 11.62 -4.96 -4.48
C THR A 98 12.84 -4.04 -4.52
N ILE A 99 12.92 -3.06 -3.60
CA ILE A 99 14.06 -2.15 -3.50
C ILE A 99 15.34 -2.90 -3.14
N ILE A 100 15.27 -3.79 -2.13
CA ILE A 100 16.42 -4.60 -1.70
C ILE A 100 16.92 -5.49 -2.85
N GLN A 101 16.01 -6.14 -3.58
CA GLN A 101 16.38 -6.95 -4.75
C GLN A 101 17.05 -6.11 -5.84
N LYS A 102 16.51 -4.93 -6.15
CA LYS A 102 17.08 -4.01 -7.15
C LYS A 102 18.50 -3.57 -6.78
N VAL A 103 18.73 -3.19 -5.53
CA VAL A 103 20.05 -2.77 -5.04
C VAL A 103 21.06 -3.92 -5.09
N LYS A 104 20.66 -5.14 -4.72
CA LYS A 104 21.52 -6.33 -4.84
C LYS A 104 21.91 -6.62 -6.28
N MET A 105 20.97 -6.55 -7.23
CA MET A 105 21.25 -6.80 -8.65
C MET A 105 22.19 -5.77 -9.27
N ILE A 106 21.99 -4.48 -8.98
CA ILE A 106 22.87 -3.40 -9.48
C ILE A 106 24.33 -3.68 -9.06
N ASN A 107 24.54 -4.10 -7.81
CA ASN A 107 25.88 -4.37 -7.32
C ASN A 107 26.53 -5.57 -8.04
N ILE A 108 25.81 -6.69 -8.17
CA ILE A 108 26.32 -7.91 -8.84
C ILE A 108 26.81 -7.57 -10.25
N VAL A 109 26.02 -6.83 -11.02
CA VAL A 109 26.36 -6.39 -12.38
C VAL A 109 27.56 -5.44 -12.41
N THR A 110 27.74 -4.59 -11.41
CA THR A 110 28.85 -3.61 -11.37
C THR A 110 30.18 -4.24 -10.92
N THR A 111 30.14 -5.36 -10.17
CA THR A 111 31.33 -6.13 -9.76
C THR A 111 31.77 -7.21 -10.77
N THR A 112 31.07 -7.36 -11.90
CA THR A 112 31.44 -8.28 -13.00
C THR A 112 32.01 -7.48 -14.16
#